data_AF-A0A2W5Z4G2-F1
#
_entry.id   AF-A0A2W5Z4G2-F1
#
_cell.length_a   1.000
_cell.length_b   1.000
_cell.length_c   1.000
_cell.angle_alpha   90.00
_cell.angle_beta   90.00
_cell.angle_gamma   90.00
#
_symmetry.space_group_name_H-M   'P 1'
#
loop_
_entity.id
_entity.type
_entity.pdbx_description
1 polymer ?
#
loop_
_entity_poly.entity_id
_entity_poly.type
_entity_poly.pdbx_seq_one_letter_code
_entity_poly.pdbx_strand_id
1 'polypeptide(L)' 'MRLAPIRPGDMIEVDKRGRPVFGIVLGVHEDGSVSFQPVTRSSYHRASAREVRRHWRRVEPRQRREHAEHPGQMLLGGTE' A
#
# COMPACT_ATOMS: atom_id res chain seq x y z
N MET A 1 -9.08 13.33 -14.27
CA MET A 1 -8.63 12.78 -12.98
C MET A 1 -7.39 11.93 -13.23
N ARG A 2 -6.22 12.32 -12.72
CA ARG A 2 -5.01 11.51 -12.79
C ARG A 2 -5.08 10.52 -11.63
N LEU A 3 -5.32 9.23 -11.91
CA LEU A 3 -5.21 8.19 -10.88
C LEU A 3 -3.83 8.34 -10.23
N ALA A 4 -3.82 8.38 -8.89
CA ALA A 4 -2.56 8.30 -8.18
C ALA A 4 -1.80 7.06 -8.68
N PRO A 5 -0.45 7.09 -8.78
CA PRO A 5 0.30 5.93 -9.23
C PRO A 5 -0.04 4.74 -8.34
N ILE A 6 -0.57 3.68 -8.95
CA ILE A 6 -0.90 2.42 -8.30
C ILE A 6 0.41 1.77 -7.89
N ARG A 7 0.49 1.29 -6.64
CA ARG A 7 1.68 0.64 -6.09
C ARG A 7 1.35 -0.76 -5.57
N PRO A 8 2.34 -1.66 -5.52
CA PRO A 8 2.21 -2.92 -4.77
C PRO A 8 1.71 -2.67 -3.34
N GLY A 9 0.77 -3.49 -2.88
CA GLY A 9 0.13 -3.39 -1.58
C GLY A 9 -1.12 -2.49 -1.55
N ASP A 10 -1.38 -1.69 -2.58
CA ASP A 10 -2.63 -0.96 -2.71
C ASP A 10 -3.80 -1.92 -2.98
N MET A 11 -5.03 -1.48 -2.72
CA MET A 11 -6.24 -2.22 -3.08
C MET A 11 -6.88 -1.62 -4.33
N ILE A 12 -7.40 -2.48 -5.20
CA ILE A 12 -8.12 -2.09 -6.41
C ILE A 12 -9.45 -2.83 -6.51
N GLU A 13 -10.42 -2.18 -7.15
CA GLU A 13 -11.63 -2.80 -7.67
C GLU A 13 -11.52 -2.85 -9.19
N VAL A 14 -11.66 -4.04 -9.76
CA VAL A 14 -11.62 -4.25 -11.21
C VAL A 14 -12.96 -4.76 -11.72
N ASP A 15 -13.40 -4.26 -12.87
CA ASP A 15 -14.53 -4.84 -13.60
C ASP A 15 -14.02 -6.01 -14.44
N LYS A 16 -14.51 -7.21 -14.14
CA LYS A 16 -14.28 -8.41 -14.94
C LYS A 16 -15.61 -8.88 -15.50
N ARG A 17 -15.84 -8.54 -16.77
CA ARG A 17 -17.06 -8.91 -17.52
C ARG A 17 -18.34 -8.43 -16.80
N GLY A 18 -18.34 -7.19 -16.31
CA GLY A 18 -19.46 -6.60 -15.58
C GLY A 18 -19.54 -6.99 -14.11
N ARG A 19 -18.57 -7.76 -13.58
CA ARG A 19 -18.54 -8.17 -12.17
C ARG A 19 -17.39 -7.48 -11.44
N PRO A 20 -17.63 -6.84 -10.28
CA PRO A 20 -16.56 -6.24 -9.49
C PRO A 20 -15.74 -7.34 -8.81
N VAL A 21 -14.42 -7.25 -8.93
CA VAL A 21 -13.45 -8.09 -8.21
C VAL A 21 -12.51 -7.18 -7.45
N PHE A 22 -12.39 -7.41 -6.15
CA PHE A 22 -11.47 -6.68 -5.29
C PHE A 22 -10.16 -7.44 -5.16
N GLY A 23 -9.05 -6.72 -5.17
CA GLY A 23 -7.73 -7.33 -5.11
C GLY A 23 -6.66 -6.43 -4.53
N ILE A 24 -5.61 -7.05 -3.98
CA ILE A 24 -4.40 -6.37 -3.55
C ILE A 24 -3.40 -6.38 -4.70
N VAL A 25 -2.88 -5.21 -5.04
CA VAL A 25 -1.90 -5.06 -6.11
C VAL A 25 -0.60 -5.75 -5.73
N LEU A 26 -0.10 -6.57 -6.63
CA LEU A 26 1.21 -7.22 -6.53
C LEU A 26 2.27 -6.47 -7.34
N GLY A 27 1.87 -5.87 -8.46
CA GLY A 27 2.79 -5.16 -9.35
C GLY A 27 2.07 -4.46 -10.50
N VAL A 28 2.75 -3.49 -11.10
CA VAL A 28 2.32 -2.79 -12.31
C VAL A 28 3.33 -3.12 -13.41
N HIS A 29 2.84 -3.56 -14.56
CA HIS A 29 3.64 -3.92 -15.72
C HIS A 29 3.89 -2.70 -16.62
N GLU A 30 4.88 -2.80 -17.51
CA GLU A 30 5.23 -1.73 -18.46
C GLU A 30 4.09 -1.34 -19.39
N ASP A 31 3.20 -2.29 -19.71
CA ASP A 31 1.99 -2.07 -20.51
C ASP A 31 0.85 -1.36 -19.75
N GLY A 32 1.07 -0.99 -18.49
CA GLY A 32 0.09 -0.35 -17.62
C GLY A 32 -0.96 -1.30 -17.05
N SER A 33 -0.83 -2.61 -17.27
CA SER A 33 -1.64 -3.62 -16.58
C SER A 33 -1.14 -3.84 -15.15
N VAL A 34 -2.05 -4.31 -14.29
CA VAL A 34 -1.81 -4.51 -12.87
C VAL A 34 -2.01 -5.99 -12.57
N SER A 35 -1.00 -6.61 -11.96
CA SER A 35 -1.15 -7.92 -11.31
C SER A 35 -1.70 -7.71 -9.91
N PHE A 36 -2.67 -8.54 -9.52
CA PHE A 36 -3.29 -8.45 -8.19
C PHE A 36 -3.67 -9.83 -7.66
N GLN A 37 -3.72 -9.94 -6.34
CA GLN A 37 -4.27 -11.08 -5.62
C GLN A 37 -5.73 -10.79 -5.26
N PRO A 38 -6.72 -11.57 -5.75
CA PRO A 38 -8.11 -11.42 -5.35
C PRO A 38 -8.32 -11.60 -3.84
N VAL A 39 -9.17 -10.76 -3.26
CA VAL A 39 -9.65 -10.90 -1.87
C VAL A 39 -10.75 -11.96 -1.78
N THR A 40 -11.50 -12.18 -2.86
CA THR A 40 -12.55 -13.19 -2.96
C THR A 40 -12.11 -14.37 -3.83
N ARG A 41 -12.88 -15.48 -3.82
CA ARG A 41 -12.62 -16.64 -4.70
C ARG A 41 -12.84 -16.25 -6.17
N SER A 42 -11.75 -15.87 -6.84
CA SER A 42 -11.71 -15.44 -8.24
C SER A 42 -10.45 -16.00 -8.90
N SER A 43 -10.55 -16.38 -10.17
CA SER A 43 -9.40 -16.79 -10.99
C SER A 43 -8.72 -15.63 -11.71
N TYR A 44 -9.23 -14.40 -11.58
CA TYR A 44 -8.64 -13.22 -12.23
C TYR A 44 -7.49 -12.65 -11.42
N HIS A 45 -6.28 -12.58 -11.99
CA HIS A 45 -5.07 -12.11 -11.30
C HIS A 45 -4.38 -10.94 -12.02
N ARG A 46 -4.94 -10.48 -13.13
CA ARG A 46 -4.41 -9.38 -13.95
C ARG A 46 -5.55 -8.52 -14.49
N ALA A 47 -5.36 -7.21 -14.51
CA ALA A 47 -6.31 -6.26 -15.07
C ALA A 47 -5.59 -5.14 -15.83
N SER A 48 -6.16 -4.69 -16.94
CA SER A 48 -5.72 -3.46 -17.62
C SER A 48 -6.12 -2.23 -16.82
N ALA A 49 -5.47 -1.09 -17.09
CA ALA A 49 -5.85 0.19 -16.49
C ALA A 49 -7.33 0.57 -16.71
N ARG A 50 -7.94 0.12 -17.82
CA ARG A 50 -9.36 0.38 -18.14
C ARG A 50 -10.33 -0.46 -17.32
N GLU A 51 -9.89 -1.63 -16.87
CA GLU A 51 -10.69 -2.51 -16.02
C GLU A 51 -10.64 -2.03 -14.55
N VAL A 52 -9.61 -1.27 -14.15
CA VAL A 52 -9.52 -0.69 -12.81
C VAL A 52 -10.55 0.43 -12.66
N ARG A 53 -11.53 0.22 -11.77
CA ARG A 53 -12.60 1.19 -11.48
C ARG A 53 -12.28 2.07 -10.30
N ARG A 54 -11.72 1.49 -9.23
CA ARG A 54 -11.38 2.19 -8.00
C ARG A 54 -10.02 1.75 -7.49
N HIS A 55 -9.34 2.67 -6.82
CA HIS A 55 -8.01 2.49 -6.24
C HIS A 55 -8.00 3.08 -4.83
N TRP A 56 -7.56 2.28 -3.87
CA TRP A 56 -7.33 2.71 -2.50
C TRP A 56 -5.86 2.49 -2.16
N ARG A 57 -5.20 3.57 -1.74
CA ARG A 57 -3.82 3.51 -1.31
C ARG A 57 -3.71 2.85 0.06
N ARG A 58 -2.76 1.94 0.23
CA ARG A 58 -2.40 1.48 1.57
C ARG A 58 -1.81 2.65 2.37
N VAL A 59 -2.46 3.00 3.46
CA VAL A 59 -1.89 3.95 4.42
C VAL A 59 -0.98 3.15 5.34
N GLU A 60 0.33 3.34 5.21
CA GLU A 60 1.24 2.81 6.23
C GLU A 60 1.00 3.56 7.54
N PRO A 61 0.94 2.85 8.70
CA PRO A 61 1.01 3.52 9.98
C PRO A 61 2.27 4.36 9.97
N ARG A 62 2.15 5.68 10.13
CA ARG A 62 3.32 6.52 10.40
C ARG A 62 3.94 5.94 11.65
N GLN A 63 5.08 5.28 11.51
CA GLN A 63 5.87 4.76 12.60
C GLN A 63 5.98 5.90 13.61
N ARG A 64 5.31 5.75 14.76
CA ARG A 64 5.46 6.66 15.88
C ARG A 64 6.94 6.55 16.23
N ARG A 65 7.75 7.48 15.75
CA ARG A 65 9.12 7.64 16.25
C ARG A 65 8.92 8.10 17.68
N GLU A 66 8.84 7.13 18.58
CA GLU A 66 8.88 7.37 20.00
C GLU A 66 10.23 8.05 20.25
N HIS A 67 10.18 9.29 20.71
CA HIS A 67 11.31 9.97 21.34
C HIS A 67 11.76 9.09 22.51
N ALA A 68 12.72 8.21 22.26
CA ALA A 68 13.60 7.69 23.29
C ALA A 68 14.93 8.48 23.24
N GLU A 69 14.83 9.80 23.19
CA GLU A 69 15.92 10.65 23.67
C GLU A 69 15.88 10.55 25.20
N HIS A 70 16.67 9.64 25.75
CA HIS A 70 17.03 9.72 27.16
C HIS A 70 18.02 10.88 27.27
N PRO A 71 17.65 12.05 27.83
CA PRO A 71 18.66 13.05 28.16
C PRO A 71 19.61 12.42 29.18
N GLY A 72 20.90 12.46 28.86
CA GLY A 72 21.94 11.86 29.66
C GLY A 72 21.85 12.27 31.12
N GLN A 73 21.85 11.27 32.01
CA GLN A 73 22.35 11.48 33.36
C GLN A 73 23.88 11.63 33.28
N MET A 74 24.33 12.81 32.88
CA MET A 74 25.60 13.34 33.37
C MET A 74 25.37 13.81 34.80
N LEU A 75 25.70 12.97 35.78
CA LEU A 75 26.00 13.43 37.13
C LEU A 75 27.51 13.65 37.19
N LEU A 76 27.88 14.90 36.86
CA LEU A 76 29.14 15.51 37.24
C LEU A 76 29.22 15.60 38.77
N GLY A 77 30.35 15.15 39.31
CA GLY A 77 31.11 15.87 40.34
C GLY A 77 30.53 15.92 41.75
N GLY A 78 31.10 15.09 42.62
CA GLY A 78 31.22 15.36 44.04
C GLY A 78 32.62 14.98 44.48
N THR A 79 33.55 15.93 44.41
CA THR A 79 34.81 15.93 45.15
C THR A 79 34.51 15.88 46.65
N GLU A 80 35.13 14.95 47.37
CA GLU A 80 35.98 15.15 48.56
C GLU A 80 36.39 13.80 49.16
#